data_AF-A0A1Z4R329-F1
#
_entry.id   AF-A0A1Z4R329-F1
#
_cell.length_a   1.000
_cell.length_b   1.000
_cell.length_c   1.000
_cell.angle_alpha   90.00
_cell.angle_beta   90.00
_cell.angle_gamma   90.00
#
_symmetry.space_group_name_H-M   'P 1'
#
loop_
_entity.id
_entity.type
_entity.pdbx_description
1 polymer ?
#
loop_
_entity_poly.entity_id
_entity_poly.type
_entity_poly.pdbx_seq_one_letter_code
_entity_poly.pdbx_strand_id
1 'polypeptide(L)'
;MKKSIKSALSDSLKAESDSVAERFKKADSVFLNKETEKNSEHSASEPPLESSRKVVRDSFTFPLEDVELIRNLMSRCLGSALSTNKSEIIRAGLHALKNMTDAQLVQAVGSLEKVKTGRPSRK
;
A
#
# COMPACT_ATOMS: atom_id res chain seq x y z
N MET A 1 40.97 -43.82 -15.76
CA MET A 1 41.28 -42.37 -15.88
C MET A 1 40.88 -41.67 -14.58
N LYS A 2 41.82 -41.06 -13.85
CA LYS A 2 41.51 -40.29 -12.63
C LYS A 2 41.22 -38.85 -13.04
N LYS A 3 40.01 -38.33 -12.76
CA LYS A 3 39.65 -36.93 -13.02
C LYS A 3 40.55 -36.01 -12.20
N SER A 4 41.04 -34.92 -12.79
CA SER A 4 41.90 -33.97 -12.09
C SER A 4 41.07 -33.12 -11.12
N ILE A 5 41.67 -32.70 -10.01
CA ILE A 5 40.99 -31.85 -9.00
C ILE A 5 40.48 -30.55 -9.64
N LYS A 6 41.23 -30.02 -10.63
CA LYS A 6 40.84 -28.82 -11.37
C LYS A 6 39.58 -29.03 -12.22
N SER A 7 39.43 -30.20 -12.86
CA SER A 7 38.22 -30.51 -13.62
C SER A 7 37.02 -30.74 -12.69
N ALA A 8 37.23 -31.39 -11.54
CA ALA A 8 36.16 -31.59 -10.56
C ALA A 8 35.63 -30.26 -9.98
N LEU A 9 36.52 -29.30 -9.72
CA LEU A 9 36.14 -27.96 -9.26
C LEU A 9 35.38 -27.17 -10.32
N SER A 10 35.80 -27.22 -11.58
CA SER A 10 35.09 -26.54 -12.67
C SER A 10 33.71 -27.13 -12.94
N ASP A 11 33.56 -28.44 -12.79
CA ASP A 11 32.27 -29.13 -12.96
C ASP A 11 31.32 -28.76 -11.81
N SER A 12 31.83 -28.61 -10.58
CA SER A 12 31.05 -28.15 -9.43
C SER A 12 30.56 -26.72 -9.58
N LEU A 13 31.42 -25.80 -10.03
CA LEU A 13 31.04 -24.39 -10.22
C LEU A 13 30.00 -24.22 -11.34
N LYS A 14 30.09 -25.03 -12.40
CA LYS A 14 29.07 -25.05 -13.46
C LYS A 14 27.73 -25.60 -12.96
N ALA A 15 27.77 -26.69 -12.18
CA ALA A 15 26.55 -27.25 -11.58
C ALA A 15 25.85 -26.24 -10.64
N GLU A 16 26.63 -25.46 -9.88
CA GLU A 16 26.07 -24.38 -9.06
C GLU A 16 25.44 -23.27 -9.92
N SER A 17 26.12 -22.79 -10.97
CA SER A 17 25.55 -21.76 -11.85
C SER A 17 24.27 -22.23 -12.55
N ASP A 18 24.21 -23.48 -12.98
CA ASP A 18 23.03 -24.07 -13.63
C ASP A 18 21.87 -24.21 -12.64
N SER A 19 22.16 -24.61 -11.39
CA SER A 19 21.15 -24.70 -10.33
C SER A 19 20.53 -23.33 -9.99
N VAL A 20 21.35 -22.28 -9.99
CA VAL A 20 20.92 -20.91 -9.74
C VAL A 20 20.08 -20.39 -10.90
N ALA A 21 20.48 -20.66 -12.15
CA ALA A 21 19.72 -20.30 -13.35
C ALA A 21 18.34 -20.98 -13.38
N GLU A 22 18.24 -22.26 -13.04
CA GLU A 22 16.96 -22.97 -12.95
C GLU A 22 16.06 -22.41 -11.84
N ARG A 23 16.64 -21.99 -10.71
CA ARG A 23 15.90 -21.33 -9.63
C ARG A 23 15.31 -19.98 -10.07
N PHE A 24 16.06 -19.19 -10.84
CA PHE A 24 15.57 -17.92 -11.40
C PHE A 24 14.45 -18.16 -12.43
N LYS A 25 14.61 -19.11 -13.36
CA LYS A 25 13.54 -19.47 -14.30
C LYS A 25 12.25 -19.93 -13.61
N LYS A 26 12.39 -20.71 -12.52
CA LYS A 26 11.24 -21.13 -11.71
C LYS A 26 10.57 -19.95 -11.03
N ALA A 27 11.34 -18.99 -10.51
CA ALA A 27 10.78 -17.77 -9.95
C ALA A 27 10.00 -17.00 -11.02
N ASP A 28 10.59 -16.76 -12.19
CA ASP A 28 9.94 -16.05 -13.29
C ASP A 28 8.64 -16.75 -13.73
N SER A 29 8.61 -18.09 -13.81
CA SER A 29 7.38 -18.83 -14.14
C SER A 29 6.26 -18.68 -13.09
N VAL A 30 6.61 -18.51 -11.82
CA VAL A 30 5.65 -18.34 -10.72
C VAL A 30 5.14 -16.89 -10.66
N PHE A 31 6.01 -15.92 -10.95
CA PHE A 31 5.66 -14.51 -10.94
C PHE A 31 4.93 -14.08 -12.23
N LEU A 32 5.32 -14.59 -13.40
CA LEU A 32 4.69 -14.27 -14.68
C LEU A 32 3.28 -14.87 -14.80
N ASN A 33 3.05 -16.06 -14.24
CA ASN A 33 1.69 -16.65 -14.13
C ASN A 33 0.78 -15.92 -13.12
N LYS A 34 1.31 -14.96 -12.34
CA LYS A 34 0.51 -14.15 -11.41
C LYS A 34 0.10 -12.80 -12.00
N GLU A 35 0.68 -12.39 -13.12
CA GLU A 35 0.45 -11.05 -13.70
C GLU A 35 -0.47 -11.04 -14.94
N THR A 36 -0.90 -12.19 -15.47
CA THR A 36 -1.76 -12.25 -16.69
C THR A 36 -3.22 -12.65 -16.45
N GLU A 37 -3.77 -12.53 -15.23
CA GLU A 37 -5.18 -12.90 -14.92
C GLU A 37 -5.99 -11.79 -14.22
N LYS A 38 -5.52 -10.53 -14.22
CA LYS A 38 -6.39 -9.39 -13.84
C LYS A 38 -6.14 -8.14 -14.68
N ASN A 39 -6.51 -8.22 -15.97
CA ASN A 39 -7.18 -7.12 -16.68
C ASN A 39 -7.44 -7.48 -18.15
N SER A 40 -8.66 -7.92 -18.47
CA SER A 40 -9.51 -7.32 -19.52
C SER A 40 -10.77 -8.17 -19.77
N GLU A 41 -11.90 -7.60 -19.33
CA GLU A 41 -13.26 -7.61 -19.91
C GLU A 41 -13.81 -8.87 -20.61
N HIS A 42 -14.93 -9.43 -20.11
CA HIS A 42 -16.22 -9.51 -20.85
C HIS A 42 -17.44 -9.93 -20.00
N SER A 43 -18.50 -9.13 -20.16
CA SER A 43 -19.97 -9.33 -20.11
C SER A 43 -20.64 -10.60 -19.51
N ALA A 44 -21.49 -10.32 -18.51
CA ALA A 44 -22.90 -10.72 -18.35
C ALA A 44 -23.31 -12.22 -18.29
N SER A 45 -23.56 -12.72 -17.06
CA SER A 45 -24.84 -13.31 -16.63
C SER A 45 -24.81 -13.77 -15.15
N GLU A 46 -25.87 -13.40 -14.38
CA GLU A 46 -26.33 -13.91 -13.05
C GLU A 46 -25.69 -13.39 -11.72
N PRO A 47 -26.44 -13.45 -10.60
CA PRO A 47 -27.50 -12.54 -10.12
C PRO A 47 -26.94 -11.50 -9.09
N PRO A 48 -27.74 -10.53 -8.59
CA PRO A 48 -27.24 -9.40 -7.79
C PRO A 48 -26.63 -9.82 -6.45
N LEU A 49 -25.33 -10.11 -6.45
CA LEU A 49 -24.52 -10.14 -5.25
C LEU A 49 -24.41 -8.72 -4.73
N GLU A 50 -24.91 -8.53 -3.51
CA GLU A 50 -24.87 -7.31 -2.72
C GLU A 50 -23.66 -6.44 -3.04
N SER A 51 -23.94 -5.20 -3.45
CA SER A 51 -22.97 -4.21 -3.90
C SER A 51 -21.71 -4.22 -3.04
N SER A 52 -20.61 -4.78 -3.57
CA SER A 52 -19.28 -4.64 -2.98
C SER A 52 -19.04 -3.15 -2.74
N ARG A 53 -18.88 -2.74 -1.46
CA ARG A 53 -18.62 -1.33 -1.12
C ARG A 53 -17.33 -0.91 -1.82
N LYS A 54 -17.44 -0.03 -2.80
CA LYS A 54 -16.29 0.51 -3.54
C LYS A 54 -15.38 1.25 -2.57
N VAL A 55 -14.12 0.82 -2.46
CA VAL A 55 -13.09 1.52 -1.68
C VAL A 55 -12.37 2.48 -2.62
N VAL A 56 -12.40 3.78 -2.31
CA VAL A 56 -11.68 4.82 -3.05
C VAL A 56 -10.45 5.22 -2.24
N ARG A 57 -9.27 5.21 -2.88
CA ARG A 57 -8.03 5.71 -2.28
C ARG A 57 -7.80 7.14 -2.74
N ASP A 58 -7.83 8.08 -1.81
CA ASP A 58 -7.41 9.45 -2.03
C ASP A 58 -6.05 9.70 -1.36
N SER A 59 -5.23 10.59 -1.92
CA SER A 59 -3.88 10.91 -1.40
C SER A 59 -3.82 12.35 -0.93
N PHE A 60 -3.59 12.55 0.37
CA PHE A 60 -3.58 13.87 1.00
C PHE A 60 -2.16 14.41 1.21
N THR A 61 -2.00 15.72 1.09
CA THR A 61 -0.80 16.45 1.50
C THR A 61 -1.12 17.23 2.77
N PHE A 62 -0.29 17.04 3.80
CA PHE A 62 -0.45 17.67 5.12
C PHE A 62 0.78 18.53 5.44
N PRO A 63 0.61 19.66 6.15
CA PRO A 63 1.71 20.32 6.87
C PRO A 63 2.41 19.35 7.83
N LEU A 64 3.64 19.69 8.21
CA LEU A 64 4.41 18.85 9.13
C LEU A 64 3.68 18.68 10.48
N GLU A 65 3.12 19.78 11.00
CA GLU A 65 2.39 19.83 12.26
C GLU A 65 1.20 18.85 12.29
N ASP A 66 0.43 18.77 11.20
CA ASP A 66 -0.70 17.85 11.06
C ASP A 66 -0.25 16.39 11.04
N VAL A 67 0.89 16.08 10.40
CA VAL A 67 1.45 14.72 10.39
C VAL A 67 1.87 14.30 11.80
N GLU A 68 2.46 15.22 12.57
CA GLU A 68 2.81 15.00 13.97
C GLU A 68 1.57 14.83 14.85
N LEU A 69 0.54 15.65 14.63
CA LEU A 69 -0.74 15.51 15.31
C LEU A 69 -1.36 14.12 15.08
N ILE A 70 -1.39 13.63 13.83
CA ILE A 70 -1.89 12.29 13.51
C ILE A 70 -1.06 11.22 14.24
N ARG A 71 0.27 11.35 14.28
CA ARG A 71 1.14 10.41 15.03
C ARG A 71 0.84 10.41 16.52
N ASN A 72 0.66 11.59 17.11
CA ASN A 72 0.33 11.73 18.53
C ASN A 72 -1.03 11.09 18.84
N LEU A 73 -2.02 11.27 17.96
CA LEU A 73 -3.33 10.61 18.10
C LEU A 73 -3.21 9.08 18.01
N MET A 74 -2.45 8.55 17.05
CA MET A 74 -2.20 7.09 16.97
C MET A 74 -1.51 6.56 18.23
N SER A 75 -0.52 7.28 18.76
CA SER A 75 0.20 6.91 19.99
C SER A 75 -0.75 6.90 21.21
N ARG A 76 -1.64 7.88 21.31
CA ARG A 76 -2.68 7.92 22.36
C ARG A 76 -3.62 6.72 22.28
N CYS A 77 -4.06 6.35 21.08
CA CYS A 77 -4.88 5.15 20.86
C CYS A 77 -4.13 3.87 21.26
N LEU A 78 -2.84 3.80 20.93
CA LEU A 78 -2.00 2.65 21.30
C LEU A 78 -1.87 2.49 22.82
N GLY A 79 -1.77 3.61 23.56
CA GLY A 79 -1.80 3.60 25.03
C GLY A 79 -3.13 3.08 25.61
N SER A 80 -4.22 3.12 24.85
CA SER A 80 -5.52 2.51 25.18
C SER A 80 -5.71 1.12 24.57
N ALA A 81 -4.62 0.45 24.18
CA ALA A 81 -4.61 -0.87 23.52
C ALA A 81 -5.33 -0.92 22.16
N LEU A 82 -5.52 0.22 21.50
CA LEU A 82 -6.10 0.32 20.15
C LEU A 82 -5.00 0.64 19.13
N SER A 83 -4.60 -0.36 18.36
CA SER A 83 -3.73 -0.15 17.20
C SER A 83 -4.54 0.53 16.10
N THR A 84 -4.09 1.70 15.65
CA THR A 84 -4.78 2.49 14.62
C THR A 84 -3.83 2.90 13.50
N ASN A 85 -4.36 3.04 12.29
CA ASN A 85 -3.64 3.57 11.14
C ASN A 85 -4.04 5.02 10.81
N LYS A 86 -3.26 5.68 9.94
CA LYS A 86 -3.52 7.07 9.52
C LYS A 86 -4.94 7.25 8.97
N SER A 87 -5.39 6.32 8.11
CA SER A 87 -6.72 6.38 7.48
C SER A 87 -7.86 6.22 8.50
N GLU A 88 -7.65 5.50 9.59
CA GLU A 88 -8.62 5.37 10.68
C GLU A 88 -8.75 6.66 11.48
N ILE A 89 -7.62 7.28 11.85
CA ILE A 89 -7.63 8.58 12.54
C ILE A 89 -8.34 9.64 11.69
N ILE A 90 -8.03 9.70 10.39
CA ILE A 90 -8.69 10.65 9.47
C ILE A 90 -10.20 10.38 9.40
N ARG A 91 -10.62 9.12 9.24
CA ARG A 91 -12.05 8.76 9.22
C ARG A 91 -12.74 9.10 10.55
N ALA A 92 -12.11 8.81 11.68
CA ALA A 92 -12.63 9.18 13.00
C ALA A 92 -12.81 10.70 13.13
N GLY A 93 -11.85 11.48 12.62
CA GLY A 93 -11.96 12.94 12.52
C GLY A 93 -13.16 13.38 11.69
N LEU A 94 -13.38 12.78 10.50
CA LEU A 94 -14.55 13.10 9.67
C LEU A 94 -15.87 12.79 10.38
N HIS A 95 -15.96 11.67 11.09
CA HIS A 95 -17.14 11.33 11.88
C HIS A 95 -17.37 12.29 13.05
N ALA A 96 -16.30 12.76 13.69
CA ALA A 96 -16.41 13.78 14.73
C ALA A 96 -16.89 15.12 14.15
N LEU A 97 -16.33 15.57 13.02
CA LEU A 97 -16.74 16.80 12.33
C LEU A 97 -18.20 16.77 11.90
N LYS A 98 -18.71 15.61 11.44
CA LYS A 98 -20.12 15.43 11.08
C LYS A 98 -21.08 15.71 12.24
N ASN A 99 -20.66 15.45 13.47
CA ASN A 99 -21.50 15.60 14.66
C ASN A 99 -21.44 17.02 15.27
N MET A 100 -20.61 17.91 14.73
CA MET A 100 -20.51 19.31 15.17
C MET A 100 -21.67 20.15 14.62
N THR A 101 -21.96 21.29 15.27
CA THR A 101 -22.88 22.28 14.71
C THR A 101 -22.21 23.08 13.59
N ASP A 102 -23.01 23.71 12.72
CA ASP A 102 -22.49 24.51 11.61
C ASP A 102 -21.53 25.62 12.08
N ALA A 103 -21.85 26.27 13.20
CA ALA A 103 -21.00 27.31 13.79
C ALA A 103 -19.64 26.75 14.23
N GLN A 104 -19.64 25.59 14.89
CA GLN A 104 -18.41 24.92 15.32
C GLN A 104 -17.57 24.47 14.13
N LEU A 105 -18.22 23.94 13.08
CA LEU A 105 -17.54 23.49 11.88
C LEU A 105 -16.88 24.66 11.15
N VAL A 106 -17.59 25.78 10.95
CA VAL A 106 -17.04 26.98 10.32
C VAL A 106 -15.86 27.54 11.10
N GLN A 107 -15.97 27.60 12.43
CA GLN A 107 -14.87 28.03 13.28
C GLN A 107 -13.66 27.09 13.16
N ALA A 108 -13.87 25.77 13.22
CA ALA A 108 -12.80 24.78 13.13
C ALA A 108 -12.06 24.90 11.78
N VAL A 109 -12.80 24.97 10.68
CA VAL A 109 -12.22 25.15 9.33
C VAL A 109 -11.51 26.50 9.19
N GLY A 110 -12.06 27.57 9.77
CA GLY A 110 -11.46 28.91 9.73
C GLY A 110 -10.13 29.02 10.48
N SER A 111 -9.86 28.12 11.43
CA SER A 111 -8.60 28.08 12.17
C SER A 111 -7.46 27.37 11.44
N LEU A 112 -7.77 26.63 10.37
CA LEU A 112 -6.77 25.86 9.63
C LEU A 112 -5.90 26.75 8.73
N GLU A 113 -4.60 26.51 8.75
CA GLU A 113 -3.69 27.12 7.79
C GLU A 113 -3.94 26.57 6.39
N LYS A 114 -4.03 27.47 5.40
CA LYS A 114 -4.15 27.05 3.99
C LYS A 114 -2.86 26.39 3.54
N VAL A 115 -2.91 25.09 3.34
CA VAL A 115 -1.83 24.34 2.68
C VAL A 115 -1.66 24.88 1.26
N LYS A 116 -0.49 25.45 0.96
CA LYS A 116 -0.12 25.83 -0.40
C LYS A 116 0.14 24.56 -1.20
N THR A 117 -0.93 23.96 -1.73
CA THR A 117 -0.79 22.82 -2.63
C THR A 117 -0.29 23.34 -3.97
N GLY A 118 0.92 22.93 -4.35
CA GLY A 118 1.34 23.00 -5.74
C GLY A 118 0.53 21.98 -6.56
N ARG A 119 0.41 22.19 -7.87
CA ARG A 119 0.00 21.12 -8.78
C ARG A 119 1.08 20.04 -8.74
N PRO A 120 0.79 18.78 -8.42
CA PRO A 120 1.76 17.71 -8.63
C PRO A 120 2.13 17.74 -10.11
N SER A 121 3.41 18.01 -10.40
CA SER A 121 3.93 17.95 -11.76
C SER A 121 3.71 16.51 -12.25
N ARG A 122 2.95 16.36 -13.34
CA ARG A 122 2.76 15.07 -13.98
C ARG A 122 4.16 14.55 -14.36
N LYS A 123 4.55 13.43 -13.76
CA LYS A 123 5.45 12.47 -14.41
C LYS A 123 4.60 11.40 -15.04
#